data_AF-A0A7C6IN34-F1
#
_entry.id   AF-A0A7C6IN34-F1
#
_cell.length_a   1.000
_cell.length_b   1.000
_cell.length_c   1.000
_cell.angle_alpha   90.00
_cell.angle_beta   90.00
_cell.angle_gamma   90.00
#
_symmetry.space_group_name_H-M   'P 1'
#
loop_
_entity.id
_entity.type
_entity.pdbx_description
1 polymer ?
#
loop_
_entity_poly.entity_id
_entity_poly.type
_entity_poly.pdbx_seq_one_letter_code
_entity_poly.pdbx_strand_id
1 'polypeptide(L)'
;MDEKIVLVDIGSTFTKATLVDLSKRNLLYHASAPTTPQDISLGLNEVLDMLKLDNNKSKILASSSAAGGLQMVAIGLVQDLTAKAAKMCALGAGARVLQTYSFKLTEEDREQLISLKPDIILLAGGTDGGNSENIIHNAKVLASLPRAIPVVIAGNRSVASEVANCFPKSFHIHVAPNVMPGIGQLQVEPAKEAIRKIFMEKIVYAKGLDKATDIIEGIFMPTPAAVLYAGQLLSEGQSKCEGWGDLLVVDVGGATTDIHSFGHGLPSRSGVVIRGLPEPYAKRTVEGDLGVRVSVTSLLEAVDVSVLAEEVGWDAEKVKRHVQNLADNPQTLPKKSDDYDLDRALGHSAIKLGVGRHVGN
;
A
#
# COMPACT_ATOMS: atom_id res chain seq x y z
N MET A 1 19.01 2.20 -30.65
CA MET A 1 19.77 1.70 -29.48
C MET A 1 18.87 0.69 -28.80
N ASP A 2 19.36 -0.51 -28.50
CA ASP A 2 18.62 -1.52 -27.73
C ASP A 2 18.40 -0.98 -26.32
N GLU A 3 17.21 -0.45 -26.06
CA GLU A 3 16.85 0.12 -24.76
C GLU A 3 16.49 -1.03 -23.81
N LYS A 4 17.46 -1.44 -23.00
CA LYS A 4 17.31 -2.45 -21.96
C LYS A 4 17.21 -1.79 -20.59
N ILE A 5 16.26 -2.25 -19.79
CA ILE A 5 16.05 -1.77 -18.42
C ILE A 5 15.95 -2.94 -17.45
N VAL A 6 16.38 -2.71 -16.22
CA VAL A 6 16.21 -3.67 -15.12
C VAL A 6 15.08 -3.17 -14.23
N LEU A 7 14.08 -4.02 -14.04
CA LEU A 7 12.98 -3.77 -13.11
C LEU A 7 13.23 -4.58 -11.84
N VAL A 8 13.38 -3.91 -10.72
CA VAL A 8 13.61 -4.53 -9.41
C VAL A 8 12.38 -4.36 -8.53
N ASP A 9 11.93 -5.41 -7.88
CA ASP A 9 10.95 -5.36 -6.81
C ASP A 9 11.56 -5.88 -5.51
N ILE A 10 11.73 -5.00 -4.53
CA ILE A 10 12.27 -5.32 -3.21
C ILE A 10 11.09 -5.66 -2.29
N GLY A 11 10.68 -6.93 -2.32
CA GLY A 11 9.60 -7.48 -1.50
C GLY A 11 10.00 -7.72 -0.06
N SER A 12 9.03 -7.86 0.86
CA SER A 12 9.31 -8.18 2.27
C SER A 12 9.95 -9.55 2.51
N THR A 13 9.79 -10.48 1.56
CA THR A 13 10.32 -11.85 1.65
C THR A 13 11.38 -12.13 0.58
N PHE A 14 11.15 -11.65 -0.65
CA PHE A 14 12.06 -11.85 -1.78
C PHE A 14 12.28 -10.54 -2.53
N THR A 15 13.53 -10.29 -2.91
CA THR A 15 13.91 -9.29 -3.90
C THR A 15 13.92 -9.97 -5.26
N LYS A 16 13.28 -9.37 -6.25
CA LYS A 16 13.17 -9.90 -7.62
C LYS A 16 13.72 -8.87 -8.58
N ALA A 17 14.38 -9.33 -9.64
CA ALA A 17 14.83 -8.46 -10.71
C ALA A 17 14.52 -9.08 -12.07
N THR A 18 14.10 -8.25 -13.03
CA THR A 18 13.77 -8.67 -14.39
C THR A 18 14.45 -7.74 -15.40
N LEU A 19 15.22 -8.32 -16.33
CA LEU A 19 15.78 -7.60 -17.46
C LEU A 19 14.75 -7.55 -18.60
N VAL A 20 14.43 -6.36 -19.08
CA VAL A 20 13.44 -6.11 -20.13
C VAL A 20 14.10 -5.42 -21.31
N ASP A 21 13.81 -5.89 -22.53
CA ASP A 21 14.15 -5.19 -23.77
C ASP A 21 12.90 -4.46 -24.26
N LEU A 22 12.92 -3.13 -24.16
CA LEU A 22 11.78 -2.29 -24.55
C LEU A 22 11.57 -2.25 -26.06
N SER A 23 12.63 -2.46 -26.84
CA SER A 23 12.56 -2.46 -28.31
C SER A 23 11.84 -3.71 -28.82
N LYS A 24 12.13 -4.87 -28.22
CA LYS A 24 11.54 -6.16 -28.58
C LYS A 24 10.29 -6.53 -27.77
N ARG A 25 9.98 -5.76 -26.71
CA ARG A 25 8.85 -5.99 -25.79
C ARG A 25 8.90 -7.39 -25.17
N ASN A 26 10.07 -7.85 -24.75
CA ASN A 26 10.24 -9.16 -24.14
C ASN A 26 10.99 -9.10 -22.80
N LEU A 27 10.67 -10.07 -21.95
CA LEU A 27 11.39 -10.32 -20.71
C LEU A 27 12.56 -11.25 -21.04
N LEU A 28 13.78 -10.80 -20.76
CA LEU A 28 14.99 -11.52 -21.13
C LEU A 28 15.44 -12.47 -20.01
N TYR A 29 15.47 -11.96 -18.78
CA TYR A 29 15.95 -12.71 -17.63
C TYR A 29 15.17 -12.31 -16.39
N HIS A 30 15.02 -13.25 -15.46
CA HIS A 30 14.41 -13.05 -14.17
C HIS A 30 15.26 -13.73 -13.09
N ALA A 31 15.47 -13.04 -11.98
CA ALA A 31 16.19 -13.54 -10.82
C ALA A 31 15.44 -13.18 -9.54
N SER A 32 15.61 -13.99 -8.51
CA SER A 32 15.01 -13.76 -7.19
C SER A 32 15.98 -14.22 -6.11
N ALA A 33 16.11 -13.43 -5.06
CA ALA A 33 16.90 -13.73 -3.88
C ALA A 33 16.09 -13.42 -2.61
N PRO A 34 16.32 -14.10 -1.48
CA PRO A 34 15.70 -13.72 -0.21
C PRO A 34 16.01 -12.26 0.16
N THR A 35 14.99 -11.52 0.60
CA THR A 35 15.20 -10.16 1.12
C THR A 35 15.82 -10.24 2.50
N THR A 36 16.90 -9.50 2.74
CA THR A 36 17.46 -9.33 4.08
C THR A 36 16.88 -8.04 4.70
N PRO A 37 15.95 -8.11 5.68
CA PRO A 37 15.23 -6.92 6.15
C PRO A 37 16.10 -5.87 6.83
N GLN A 38 17.26 -6.27 7.38
CA GLN A 38 18.22 -5.40 8.05
C GLN A 38 19.11 -4.64 7.05
N ASP A 39 19.35 -5.23 5.88
CA ASP A 39 20.15 -4.64 4.80
C ASP A 39 19.65 -5.16 3.45
N ILE A 40 18.75 -4.39 2.83
CA ILE A 40 18.13 -4.79 1.57
C ILE A 40 19.12 -4.77 0.40
N SER A 41 20.28 -4.10 0.55
CA SER A 41 21.30 -4.01 -0.50
C SER A 41 21.90 -5.38 -0.81
N LEU A 42 21.92 -6.30 0.17
CA LEU A 42 22.40 -7.67 -0.02
C LEU A 42 21.56 -8.43 -1.04
N GLY A 43 20.24 -8.46 -0.85
CA GLY A 43 19.33 -9.13 -1.79
C GLY A 43 19.28 -8.44 -3.16
N LEU A 44 19.45 -7.11 -3.20
CA LEU A 44 19.57 -6.36 -4.45
C LEU A 44 20.83 -6.76 -5.24
N ASN A 45 22.00 -6.75 -4.59
CA ASN A 45 23.26 -7.12 -5.24
C ASN A 45 23.22 -8.57 -5.72
N GLU A 46 22.67 -9.49 -4.92
CA GLU A 46 22.54 -10.90 -5.30
C GLU A 46 21.70 -11.09 -6.58
N VAL A 47 20.54 -10.43 -6.71
CA VAL A 47 19.74 -10.55 -7.94
C VAL A 47 20.41 -9.87 -9.14
N LEU A 48 21.14 -8.78 -8.94
CA LEU A 48 21.85 -8.09 -10.02
C LEU A 48 23.03 -8.93 -10.53
N ASP A 49 23.77 -9.58 -9.63
CA ASP A 49 24.86 -10.51 -9.97
C ASP A 49 24.32 -11.72 -10.74
N MET A 50 23.15 -12.25 -10.37
CA MET A 50 22.49 -13.36 -11.08
C MET A 50 22.08 -12.98 -12.52
N LEU A 51 21.72 -11.72 -12.77
CA LEU A 51 21.36 -11.23 -14.11
C LEU A 51 22.59 -11.10 -15.03
N LYS A 52 23.82 -11.21 -14.49
CA LYS A 52 25.09 -11.13 -15.24
C LYS A 52 25.15 -9.94 -16.19
N LEU A 53 24.67 -8.80 -15.73
CA LEU A 53 24.62 -7.58 -16.54
C LEU A 53 26.00 -6.96 -16.66
N ASP A 54 26.31 -6.38 -17.81
CA ASP A 54 27.34 -5.34 -17.88
C ASP A 54 26.78 -4.14 -17.10
N ASN A 55 27.21 -3.98 -15.84
CA ASN A 55 26.71 -3.00 -14.86
C ASN A 55 26.65 -1.54 -15.37
N ASN A 56 27.28 -1.20 -16.49
CA ASN A 56 27.42 0.17 -16.97
C ASN A 56 26.45 0.60 -18.09
N LYS A 57 25.41 -0.18 -18.43
CA LYS A 57 24.54 0.15 -19.60
C LYS A 57 23.03 0.03 -19.43
N SER A 58 22.51 -0.46 -18.32
CA SER A 58 21.06 -0.66 -18.16
C SER A 58 20.50 0.19 -17.03
N LYS A 59 19.50 1.01 -17.34
CA LYS A 59 18.79 1.81 -16.34
C LYS A 59 18.06 0.88 -15.37
N ILE A 60 18.24 1.09 -14.06
CA ILE A 60 17.60 0.31 -13.01
C ILE A 60 16.42 1.12 -12.44
N LEU A 61 15.22 0.54 -12.52
CA LEU A 61 14.00 1.04 -11.88
C LEU A 61 13.63 0.10 -10.74
N ALA A 62 13.12 0.64 -9.63
CA ALA A 62 12.85 -0.17 -8.46
C ALA A 62 11.48 0.14 -7.82
N SER A 63 10.87 -0.89 -7.27
CA SER A 63 9.81 -0.76 -6.28
C SER A 63 10.21 -1.40 -4.97
N SER A 64 9.59 -0.96 -3.86
CA SER A 64 9.80 -1.60 -2.57
C SER A 64 8.54 -1.69 -1.73
N SER A 65 8.39 -2.84 -1.08
CA SER A 65 7.47 -3.09 0.05
C SER A 65 8.21 -3.52 1.32
N ALA A 66 9.48 -3.91 1.21
CA ALA A 66 10.33 -4.38 2.31
C ALA A 66 10.60 -3.34 3.41
N ALA A 67 10.38 -2.05 3.13
CA ALA A 67 10.52 -0.99 4.13
C ALA A 67 9.51 -1.09 5.29
N GLY A 68 8.50 -1.96 5.17
CA GLY A 68 7.32 -1.95 6.03
C GLY A 68 6.39 -0.85 5.51
N GLY A 69 5.26 -1.23 4.92
CA GLY A 69 4.34 -0.30 4.28
C GLY A 69 4.05 0.90 5.19
N LEU A 70 4.16 2.11 4.63
CA LEU A 70 4.08 3.39 5.35
C LEU A 70 2.88 3.39 6.31
N GLN A 71 3.13 3.34 7.61
CA GLN A 71 2.06 3.27 8.60
C GLN A 71 1.44 4.67 8.76
N MET A 72 0.19 4.81 8.34
CA MET A 72 -0.47 6.11 8.28
C MET A 72 -1.71 6.16 9.17
N VAL A 73 -1.94 7.32 9.76
CA VAL A 73 -3.27 7.70 10.28
C VAL A 73 -3.92 8.70 9.36
N ALA A 74 -5.19 8.48 9.04
CA ALA A 74 -6.01 9.41 8.27
C ALA A 74 -7.01 10.11 9.20
N ILE A 75 -7.17 11.42 9.06
CA ILE A 75 -8.07 12.22 9.89
C ILE A 75 -8.95 13.06 8.98
N GLY A 76 -10.24 13.13 9.25
CA GLY A 76 -11.16 14.00 8.53
C GLY A 76 -12.22 14.61 9.44
N LEU A 77 -13.06 15.49 8.88
CA LEU A 77 -14.16 16.13 9.59
C LEU A 77 -15.28 15.15 9.96
N VAL A 78 -15.79 14.37 9.00
CA VAL A 78 -16.89 13.40 9.20
C VAL A 78 -16.51 12.05 8.60
N GLN A 79 -16.94 10.97 9.26
CA GLN A 79 -16.64 9.57 8.91
C GLN A 79 -16.97 9.24 7.44
N ASP A 80 -18.20 9.46 7.00
CA ASP A 80 -18.67 9.04 5.67
C ASP A 80 -18.23 9.94 4.50
N LEU A 81 -17.54 11.04 4.81
CA LEU A 81 -17.11 12.03 3.82
C LEU A 81 -15.58 12.17 3.84
N THR A 82 -15.08 13.25 4.43
CA THR A 82 -13.68 13.65 4.39
C THR A 82 -12.74 12.62 5.03
N ALA A 83 -13.19 11.88 6.05
CA ALA A 83 -12.38 10.82 6.65
C ALA A 83 -12.28 9.60 5.72
N LYS A 84 -13.41 9.20 5.08
CA LYS A 84 -13.40 8.19 4.01
C LYS A 84 -12.51 8.62 2.84
N ALA A 85 -12.59 9.88 2.39
CA ALA A 85 -11.73 10.43 1.33
C ALA A 85 -10.23 10.39 1.71
N ALA A 86 -9.88 10.75 2.95
CA ALA A 86 -8.53 10.67 3.46
C ALA A 86 -8.02 9.22 3.48
N LYS A 87 -8.83 8.27 3.96
CA LYS A 87 -8.51 6.83 3.94
C LYS A 87 -8.27 6.33 2.51
N MET A 88 -9.13 6.69 1.55
CA MET A 88 -8.98 6.33 0.13
C MET A 88 -7.70 6.90 -0.47
N CYS A 89 -7.37 8.16 -0.14
CA CYS A 89 -6.11 8.80 -0.55
C CYS A 89 -4.89 8.03 -0.01
N ALA A 90 -4.88 7.72 1.29
CA ALA A 90 -3.81 6.98 1.93
C ALA A 90 -3.58 5.59 1.29
N LEU A 91 -4.66 4.84 1.08
CA LEU A 91 -4.60 3.51 0.45
C LEU A 91 -4.08 3.59 -0.99
N GLY A 92 -4.54 4.55 -1.79
CA GLY A 92 -4.07 4.75 -3.16
C GLY A 92 -2.63 5.30 -3.26
N ALA A 93 -2.11 5.91 -2.19
CA ALA A 93 -0.70 6.29 -2.10
C ALA A 93 0.22 5.08 -1.81
N GLY A 94 -0.34 3.91 -1.50
CA GLY A 94 0.39 2.70 -1.12
C GLY A 94 0.66 2.59 0.39
N ALA A 95 0.02 3.44 1.22
CA ALA A 95 0.16 3.39 2.66
C ALA A 95 -0.68 2.26 3.30
N ARG A 96 -0.28 1.86 4.51
CA ARG A 96 -1.08 1.00 5.39
C ARG A 96 -1.77 1.88 6.44
N VAL A 97 -3.09 2.02 6.34
CA VAL A 97 -3.87 2.86 7.27
C VAL A 97 -4.06 2.11 8.58
N LEU A 98 -3.43 2.59 9.65
CA LEU A 98 -3.56 2.03 10.99
C LEU A 98 -4.90 2.37 11.65
N GLN A 99 -5.32 3.62 11.49
CA GLN A 99 -6.55 4.12 12.08
C GLN A 99 -7.09 5.31 11.26
N THR A 100 -8.41 5.48 11.27
CA THR A 100 -9.07 6.63 10.69
C THR A 100 -9.89 7.34 11.77
N TYR A 101 -9.59 8.62 12.01
CA TYR A 101 -10.33 9.46 12.96
C TYR A 101 -11.27 10.40 12.23
N SER A 102 -12.38 10.73 12.89
CA SER A 102 -13.33 11.76 12.45
C SER A 102 -13.66 12.69 13.60
N PHE A 103 -14.20 13.86 13.28
CA PHE A 103 -14.55 14.91 14.24
C PHE A 103 -13.32 15.49 14.96
N LYS A 104 -13.54 16.10 16.13
CA LYS A 104 -12.46 16.69 16.93
C LYS A 104 -11.76 15.56 17.66
N LEU A 105 -10.44 15.49 17.52
CA LEU A 105 -9.61 14.55 18.27
C LEU A 105 -9.79 14.81 19.77
N THR A 106 -10.04 13.73 20.49
CA THR A 106 -10.13 13.67 21.94
C THR A 106 -8.77 13.35 22.56
N GLU A 107 -8.67 13.43 23.89
CA GLU A 107 -7.46 12.98 24.60
C GLU A 107 -7.24 11.47 24.45
N GLU A 108 -8.30 10.67 24.38
CA GLU A 108 -8.20 9.23 24.13
C GLU A 108 -7.62 8.96 22.72
N ASP A 109 -8.09 9.68 21.70
CA ASP A 109 -7.51 9.58 20.35
C ASP A 109 -6.03 9.96 20.34
N ARG A 110 -5.65 10.97 21.13
CA ARG A 110 -4.26 11.42 21.29
C ARG A 110 -3.40 10.33 21.95
N GLU A 111 -3.87 9.69 23.01
CA GLU A 111 -3.17 8.57 23.65
C GLU A 111 -3.02 7.38 22.70
N GLN A 112 -4.08 7.07 21.94
CA GLN A 112 -4.04 6.02 20.94
C GLN A 112 -3.02 6.34 19.84
N LEU A 113 -2.97 7.58 19.34
CA LEU A 113 -1.97 8.05 18.37
C LEU A 113 -0.53 7.86 18.88
N ILE A 114 -0.29 8.15 20.16
CA ILE A 114 1.03 7.95 20.80
C ILE A 114 1.40 6.46 20.81
N SER A 115 0.45 5.59 21.11
CA SER A 115 0.65 4.13 21.13
C SER A 115 0.89 3.55 19.73
N LEU A 116 0.11 3.99 18.74
CA LEU A 116 0.17 3.53 17.35
C LEU A 116 1.50 3.87 16.67
N LYS A 117 2.16 4.96 17.09
CA LYS A 117 3.44 5.45 16.52
C LYS A 117 3.44 5.51 14.98
N PRO A 118 2.45 6.18 14.35
CA PRO A 118 2.38 6.21 12.89
C PRO A 118 3.60 6.91 12.29
N ASP A 119 3.93 6.53 11.05
CA ASP A 119 5.00 7.15 10.29
C ASP A 119 4.62 8.51 9.74
N ILE A 120 3.34 8.73 9.47
CA ILE A 120 2.82 9.91 8.81
C ILE A 120 1.33 10.08 9.17
N ILE A 121 0.87 11.33 9.17
CA ILE A 121 -0.54 11.65 9.38
C ILE A 121 -1.07 12.41 8.17
N LEU A 122 -2.19 11.97 7.61
CA LEU A 122 -2.96 12.74 6.64
C LEU A 122 -4.08 13.47 7.37
N LEU A 123 -3.95 14.78 7.51
CA LEU A 123 -4.94 15.65 8.11
C LEU A 123 -5.80 16.28 6.99
N ALA A 124 -6.94 15.66 6.73
CA ALA A 124 -8.02 16.28 5.98
C ALA A 124 -8.93 17.11 6.91
N GLY A 125 -9.67 18.04 6.32
CA GLY A 125 -10.60 18.92 7.03
C GLY A 125 -11.95 18.94 6.33
N GLY A 126 -12.71 20.02 6.51
CA GLY A 126 -13.90 20.25 5.68
C GLY A 126 -13.55 20.52 4.21
N THR A 127 -14.60 20.75 3.41
CA THR A 127 -14.48 21.29 2.05
C THR A 127 -13.81 22.67 2.06
N ASP A 128 -13.40 23.14 0.89
CA ASP A 128 -12.82 24.47 0.76
C ASP A 128 -13.87 25.54 1.08
N GLY A 129 -13.51 26.48 1.96
CA GLY A 129 -14.44 27.48 2.51
C GLY A 129 -15.45 26.92 3.53
N GLY A 130 -15.37 25.63 3.86
CA GLY A 130 -16.21 24.98 4.85
C GLY A 130 -15.68 25.13 6.27
N ASN A 131 -15.89 24.10 7.10
CA ASN A 131 -15.48 24.10 8.50
C ASN A 131 -13.95 24.30 8.65
N SER A 132 -13.57 25.33 9.40
CA SER A 132 -12.18 25.66 9.75
C SER A 132 -11.80 25.19 11.16
N GLU A 133 -12.74 25.31 12.11
CA GLU A 133 -12.48 25.06 13.54
C GLU A 133 -11.97 23.66 13.84
N ASN A 134 -12.52 22.64 13.17
CA ASN A 134 -12.18 21.24 13.43
C ASN A 134 -10.74 20.91 13.02
N ILE A 135 -10.33 21.31 11.80
CA ILE A 135 -8.99 21.02 11.31
C ILE A 135 -7.93 21.78 12.11
N ILE A 136 -8.23 23.00 12.55
CA ILE A 136 -7.35 23.78 13.44
C ILE A 136 -7.25 23.14 14.82
N HIS A 137 -8.37 22.69 15.40
CA HIS A 137 -8.37 21.94 16.67
C HIS A 137 -7.50 20.69 16.58
N ASN A 138 -7.73 19.87 15.55
CA ASN A 138 -6.98 18.63 15.33
C ASN A 138 -5.49 18.91 15.14
N ALA A 139 -5.13 19.95 14.39
CA ALA A 139 -3.73 20.35 14.22
C ALA A 139 -3.05 20.71 15.55
N LYS A 140 -3.74 21.42 16.45
CA LYS A 140 -3.21 21.74 17.79
C LYS A 140 -3.00 20.48 18.65
N VAL A 141 -3.94 19.53 18.60
CA VAL A 141 -3.79 18.23 19.28
C VAL A 141 -2.58 17.47 18.73
N LEU A 142 -2.43 17.40 17.40
CA LEU A 142 -1.29 16.73 16.77
C LEU A 142 0.05 17.42 17.07
N ALA A 143 0.07 18.75 17.11
CA ALA A 143 1.24 19.53 17.50
C ALA A 143 1.68 19.28 18.95
N SER A 144 0.77 18.81 19.82
CA SER A 144 1.05 18.47 21.21
C SER A 144 1.63 17.06 21.42
N LEU A 145 1.77 16.27 20.35
CA LEU A 145 2.32 14.92 20.44
C LEU A 145 3.80 14.97 20.87
N PRO A 146 4.25 14.03 21.71
CA PRO A 146 5.63 14.02 22.22
C PRO A 146 6.68 13.76 21.13
N ARG A 147 6.25 13.20 19.99
CA ARG A 147 7.10 12.92 18.82
C ARG A 147 6.62 13.73 17.64
N ALA A 148 7.55 14.39 16.96
CA ALA A 148 7.28 15.02 15.67
C ALA A 148 7.02 13.94 14.60
N ILE A 149 5.77 13.85 14.15
CA ILE A 149 5.35 12.96 13.07
C ILE A 149 5.08 13.83 11.84
N PRO A 150 5.60 13.48 10.65
CA PRO A 150 5.28 14.20 9.42
C PRO A 150 3.76 14.28 9.18
N VAL A 151 3.28 15.47 8.79
CA VAL A 151 1.85 15.71 8.55
C VAL A 151 1.63 16.25 7.14
N VAL A 152 0.75 15.58 6.39
CA VAL A 152 0.20 16.09 5.13
C VAL A 152 -1.13 16.75 5.43
N ILE A 153 -1.21 18.07 5.21
CA ILE A 153 -2.44 18.85 5.33
C ILE A 153 -3.10 18.88 3.95
N ALA A 154 -4.27 18.26 3.84
CA ALA A 154 -5.03 18.19 2.60
C ALA A 154 -6.52 18.45 2.87
N GLY A 155 -6.80 19.52 3.60
CA GLY A 155 -8.15 19.97 3.96
C GLY A 155 -8.43 21.39 3.49
N ASN A 156 -9.42 22.04 4.12
CA ASN A 156 -9.91 23.37 3.79
C ASN A 156 -8.78 24.37 3.48
N ARG A 157 -8.65 24.73 2.19
CA ARG A 157 -7.61 25.64 1.69
C ARG A 157 -7.60 27.00 2.39
N SER A 158 -8.76 27.50 2.82
CA SER A 158 -8.90 28.83 3.44
C SER A 158 -8.12 28.95 4.76
N VAL A 159 -7.85 27.83 5.44
CA VAL A 159 -7.10 27.81 6.71
C VAL A 159 -5.84 26.97 6.65
N ALA A 160 -5.41 26.51 5.47
CA ALA A 160 -4.25 25.64 5.32
C ALA A 160 -2.97 26.25 5.94
N SER A 161 -2.73 27.55 5.72
CA SER A 161 -1.60 28.27 6.32
C SER A 161 -1.71 28.38 7.84
N GLU A 162 -2.90 28.64 8.37
CA GLU A 162 -3.14 28.71 9.82
C GLU A 162 -2.93 27.35 10.49
N VAL A 163 -3.44 26.29 9.88
CA VAL A 163 -3.25 24.91 10.31
C VAL A 163 -1.77 24.55 10.32
N ALA A 164 -1.02 24.88 9.26
CA ALA A 164 0.42 24.64 9.21
C ALA A 164 1.18 25.40 10.32
N ASN A 165 0.77 26.64 10.62
CA ASN A 165 1.36 27.46 11.67
C ASN A 165 1.06 26.97 13.09
N CYS A 166 0.12 26.04 13.28
CA CYS A 166 -0.12 25.41 14.59
C CYS A 166 1.03 24.47 14.99
N PHE A 167 1.83 23.99 14.03
CA PHE A 167 2.88 23.02 14.29
C PHE A 167 4.22 23.69 14.63
N PRO A 168 4.97 23.17 15.62
CA PRO A 168 6.33 23.59 15.88
C PRO A 168 7.25 23.32 14.68
N LYS A 169 8.37 24.05 14.58
CA LYS A 169 9.38 23.88 13.50
C LYS A 169 10.01 22.48 13.44
N SER A 170 9.89 21.67 14.49
CA SER A 170 10.36 20.28 14.52
C SER A 170 9.49 19.34 13.68
N PHE A 171 8.27 19.74 13.33
CA PHE A 171 7.39 18.94 12.48
C PHE A 171 7.66 19.21 10.99
N HIS A 172 7.73 18.13 10.23
CA HIS A 172 7.76 18.20 8.77
C HIS A 172 6.32 18.29 8.25
N ILE A 173 5.92 19.48 7.81
CA ILE A 173 4.58 19.77 7.32
C ILE A 173 4.59 19.88 5.80
N HIS A 174 3.66 19.20 5.15
CA HIS A 174 3.42 19.32 3.72
C HIS A 174 1.97 19.74 3.46
N VAL A 175 1.77 20.85 2.76
CA VAL A 175 0.42 21.32 2.40
C VAL A 175 0.14 20.89 0.96
N ALA A 176 -0.96 20.16 0.77
CA ALA A 176 -1.47 19.74 -0.53
C ALA A 176 -2.87 20.31 -0.76
N PRO A 177 -3.34 20.38 -2.02
CA PRO A 177 -4.74 20.57 -2.34
C PRO A 177 -5.67 19.66 -1.52
N ASN A 178 -6.87 20.15 -1.22
CA ASN A 178 -7.85 19.43 -0.42
C ASN A 178 -8.20 18.09 -1.08
N VAL A 179 -8.26 16.99 -0.30
CA VAL A 179 -8.69 15.68 -0.85
C VAL A 179 -10.15 15.68 -1.27
N MET A 180 -10.96 16.61 -0.74
CA MET A 180 -12.36 16.77 -1.07
C MET A 180 -12.76 18.26 -1.04
N PRO A 181 -12.37 19.06 -2.05
CA PRO A 181 -12.61 20.51 -2.07
C PRO A 181 -14.10 20.87 -2.05
N GLY A 182 -14.97 20.01 -2.57
CA GLY A 182 -16.42 20.14 -2.53
C GLY A 182 -17.09 18.80 -2.20
N ILE A 183 -18.34 18.81 -1.73
CA ILE A 183 -19.05 17.57 -1.35
C ILE A 183 -19.12 16.64 -2.57
N GLY A 184 -18.60 15.42 -2.42
CA GLY A 184 -18.56 14.41 -3.48
C GLY A 184 -17.49 14.64 -4.56
N GLN A 185 -16.74 15.74 -4.51
CA GLN A 185 -15.66 16.01 -5.45
C GLN A 185 -14.33 15.54 -4.84
N LEU A 186 -13.83 14.38 -5.27
CA LEU A 186 -12.55 13.85 -4.81
C LEU A 186 -11.38 14.41 -5.63
N GLN A 187 -10.31 14.86 -4.94
CA GLN A 187 -9.05 15.32 -5.54
C GLN A 187 -7.86 14.73 -4.76
N VAL A 188 -7.69 13.42 -4.86
CA VAL A 188 -6.73 12.68 -4.03
C VAL A 188 -5.30 12.68 -4.57
N GLU A 189 -5.09 12.89 -5.87
CA GLU A 189 -3.76 12.78 -6.49
C GLU A 189 -2.68 13.70 -5.87
N PRO A 190 -2.93 14.99 -5.61
CA PRO A 190 -1.91 15.87 -5.02
C PRO A 190 -1.48 15.42 -3.61
N ALA A 191 -2.42 14.94 -2.81
CA ALA A 191 -2.11 14.40 -1.49
C ALA A 191 -1.39 13.04 -1.58
N LYS A 192 -1.72 12.18 -2.55
CA LYS A 192 -0.99 10.93 -2.81
C LYS A 192 0.48 11.19 -3.18
N GLU A 193 0.75 12.17 -4.02
CA GLU A 193 2.11 12.56 -4.40
C GLU A 193 2.91 13.05 -3.19
N ALA A 194 2.31 13.91 -2.35
CA ALA A 194 2.92 14.38 -1.11
C ALA A 194 3.28 13.22 -0.16
N ILE A 195 2.35 12.28 0.02
CA ILE A 195 2.56 11.07 0.84
C ILE A 195 3.71 10.25 0.30
N ARG A 196 3.74 9.99 -1.01
CA ARG A 196 4.80 9.21 -1.66
C ARG A 196 6.16 9.87 -1.49
N LYS A 197 6.24 11.19 -1.63
CA LYS A 197 7.49 11.94 -1.42
C LYS A 197 8.03 11.76 0.01
N ILE A 198 7.17 11.92 1.03
CA ILE A 198 7.57 11.73 2.44
C ILE A 198 7.98 10.27 2.69
N PHE A 199 7.26 9.32 2.10
CA PHE A 199 7.62 7.91 2.23
C PHE A 199 8.98 7.61 1.64
N MET A 200 9.28 8.16 0.46
CA MET A 200 10.58 8.06 -0.19
C MET A 200 11.70 8.59 0.68
N GLU A 201 11.53 9.79 1.23
CA GLU A 201 12.49 10.37 2.17
C GLU A 201 12.75 9.41 3.34
N LYS A 202 11.70 8.85 3.96
CA LYS A 202 11.84 7.90 5.08
C LYS A 202 12.48 6.56 4.73
N ILE A 203 12.08 5.95 3.61
CA ILE A 203 12.58 4.64 3.18
C ILE A 203 14.09 4.71 2.92
N VAL A 204 14.56 5.77 2.26
CA VAL A 204 15.97 5.98 1.95
C VAL A 204 16.83 5.97 3.23
N TYR A 205 16.35 6.58 4.31
CA TYR A 205 17.09 6.65 5.58
C TYR A 205 17.00 5.39 6.46
N ALA A 206 15.95 4.58 6.35
CA ALA A 206 15.62 3.58 7.38
C ALA A 206 16.29 2.21 7.22
N LYS A 207 16.70 1.80 6.01
CA LYS A 207 17.10 0.40 5.73
C LYS A 207 18.35 0.21 4.84
N GLY A 208 19.30 1.14 4.91
CA GLY A 208 20.53 1.04 4.11
C GLY A 208 20.31 1.25 2.61
N LEU A 209 19.23 1.97 2.26
CA LEU A 209 18.92 2.30 0.88
C LEU A 209 19.82 3.41 0.32
N ASP A 210 20.50 4.16 1.17
CA ASP A 210 21.56 5.09 0.78
C ASP A 210 22.57 4.43 -0.17
N LYS A 211 22.98 3.18 0.13
CA LYS A 211 23.85 2.39 -0.75
C LYS A 211 23.13 1.86 -1.99
N ALA A 212 21.83 1.62 -1.90
CA ALA A 212 21.02 1.13 -3.02
C ALA A 212 20.64 2.25 -4.00
N THR A 213 20.49 3.49 -3.53
CA THR A 213 20.17 4.66 -4.37
C THR A 213 21.31 5.01 -5.33
N ASP A 214 22.56 4.68 -4.99
CA ASP A 214 23.69 4.81 -5.92
C ASP A 214 23.59 3.85 -7.11
N ILE A 215 22.89 2.71 -6.93
CA ILE A 215 22.68 1.68 -7.95
C ILE A 215 21.40 1.95 -8.76
N ILE A 216 20.38 2.56 -8.12
CA ILE A 216 19.06 2.80 -8.70
C ILE A 216 19.04 4.19 -9.34
N GLU A 217 19.27 4.24 -10.65
CA GLU A 217 19.32 5.50 -11.41
C GLU A 217 17.94 6.13 -11.70
N GLY A 218 16.83 5.46 -11.36
CA GLY A 218 15.49 5.85 -11.80
C GLY A 218 14.42 5.98 -10.72
N ILE A 219 13.17 5.74 -11.13
CA ILE A 219 12.00 5.84 -10.25
C ILE A 219 12.10 4.75 -9.19
N PHE A 220 12.10 5.18 -7.93
CA PHE A 220 11.81 4.33 -6.80
C PHE A 220 10.42 4.65 -6.28
N MET A 221 9.56 3.64 -6.16
CA MET A 221 8.20 3.83 -5.68
C MET A 221 7.72 2.66 -4.80
N PRO A 222 6.62 2.84 -4.05
CA PRO A 222 6.02 1.73 -3.30
C PRO A 222 5.54 0.64 -4.26
N THR A 223 5.81 -0.63 -3.97
CA THR A 223 5.30 -1.76 -4.79
C THR A 223 3.78 -1.67 -5.03
N PRO A 224 2.94 -1.38 -4.02
CA PRO A 224 1.50 -1.26 -4.28
C PRO A 224 1.12 -0.08 -5.18
N ALA A 225 1.90 1.01 -5.17
CA ALA A 225 1.70 2.11 -6.10
C ALA A 225 2.11 1.71 -7.53
N ALA A 226 3.22 0.97 -7.69
CA ALA A 226 3.66 0.44 -8.98
C ALA A 226 2.60 -0.50 -9.59
N VAL A 227 2.03 -1.40 -8.79
CA VAL A 227 0.96 -2.32 -9.21
C VAL A 227 -0.30 -1.55 -9.60
N LEU A 228 -0.72 -0.56 -8.81
CA LEU A 228 -1.87 0.28 -9.15
C LEU A 228 -1.67 1.01 -10.49
N TYR A 229 -0.49 1.59 -10.73
CA TYR A 229 -0.19 2.25 -12.01
C TYR A 229 -0.12 1.28 -13.18
N ALA A 230 0.51 0.12 -13.00
CA ALA A 230 0.59 -0.90 -14.03
C ALA A 230 -0.81 -1.42 -14.40
N GLY A 231 -1.67 -1.68 -13.42
CA GLY A 231 -3.05 -2.10 -13.65
C GLY A 231 -3.89 -1.03 -14.34
N GLN A 232 -3.70 0.25 -14.01
CA GLN A 232 -4.38 1.35 -14.70
C GLN A 232 -3.95 1.42 -16.17
N LEU A 233 -2.65 1.29 -16.45
CA LEU A 233 -2.13 1.25 -17.82
C LEU A 233 -2.65 0.05 -18.62
N LEU A 234 -2.80 -1.13 -17.98
CA LEU A 234 -3.38 -2.31 -18.61
C LEU A 234 -4.87 -2.13 -18.90
N SER A 235 -5.60 -1.51 -17.98
CA SER A 235 -7.05 -1.29 -18.08
C SER A 235 -7.40 -0.24 -19.13
N GLU A 236 -6.74 0.92 -19.11
CA GLU A 236 -6.98 2.05 -20.03
C GLU A 236 -6.29 1.85 -21.39
N GLY A 237 -5.19 1.11 -21.41
CA GLY A 237 -4.33 0.97 -22.58
C GLY A 237 -3.49 2.22 -22.85
N GLN A 238 -2.97 2.31 -24.06
CA GLN A 238 -2.23 3.47 -24.56
C GLN A 238 -2.55 3.73 -26.03
N SER A 239 -2.09 4.86 -26.58
CA SER A 239 -2.34 5.32 -27.95
C SER A 239 -2.22 4.26 -29.06
N LYS A 240 -1.45 3.18 -28.86
CA LYS A 240 -1.21 2.11 -29.83
C LYS A 240 -1.74 0.72 -29.41
N CYS A 241 -2.26 0.60 -28.20
CA CYS A 241 -2.73 -0.66 -27.62
C CYS A 241 -4.03 -0.40 -26.86
N GLU A 242 -5.12 -1.01 -27.31
CA GLU A 242 -6.39 -0.97 -26.58
C GLU A 242 -6.21 -1.56 -25.18
N GLY A 243 -6.83 -0.91 -24.20
CA GLY A 243 -6.86 -1.40 -22.82
C GLY A 243 -7.72 -2.64 -22.68
N TRP A 244 -7.53 -3.37 -21.58
CA TRP A 244 -8.32 -4.57 -21.29
C TRP A 244 -9.72 -4.25 -20.75
N GLY A 245 -10.02 -2.97 -20.50
CA GLY A 245 -11.27 -2.55 -19.88
C GLY A 245 -11.27 -2.82 -18.37
N ASP A 246 -12.44 -3.13 -17.81
CA ASP A 246 -12.58 -3.36 -16.37
C ASP A 246 -11.68 -4.53 -15.92
N LEU A 247 -10.86 -4.29 -14.90
CA LEU A 247 -9.80 -5.21 -14.46
C LEU A 247 -9.79 -5.35 -12.93
N LEU A 248 -9.58 -6.58 -12.46
CA LEU A 248 -9.27 -6.88 -11.06
C LEU A 248 -7.87 -7.50 -10.99
N VAL A 249 -7.00 -6.94 -10.15
CA VAL A 249 -5.68 -7.49 -9.85
C VAL A 249 -5.64 -7.87 -8.37
N VAL A 250 -5.32 -9.12 -8.10
CA VAL A 250 -5.20 -9.67 -6.75
C VAL A 250 -3.76 -10.06 -6.49
N ASP A 251 -3.12 -9.39 -5.54
CA ASP A 251 -1.73 -9.59 -5.16
C ASP A 251 -1.67 -10.19 -3.75
N VAL A 252 -1.51 -11.51 -3.69
CA VAL A 252 -1.42 -12.27 -2.44
C VAL A 252 0.04 -12.36 -2.04
N GLY A 253 0.41 -11.62 -1.00
CA GLY A 253 1.73 -11.61 -0.42
C GLY A 253 1.85 -12.49 0.82
N GLY A 254 3.08 -12.63 1.31
CA GLY A 254 3.34 -13.31 2.58
C GLY A 254 2.75 -12.57 3.78
N ALA A 255 2.71 -11.24 3.74
CA ALA A 255 2.25 -10.40 4.87
C ALA A 255 0.89 -9.74 4.63
N THR A 256 0.53 -9.44 3.38
CA THR A 256 -0.69 -8.72 3.03
C THR A 256 -1.32 -9.33 1.79
N THR A 257 -2.64 -9.15 1.64
CA THR A 257 -3.32 -9.31 0.36
C THR A 257 -3.82 -7.96 -0.12
N ASP A 258 -3.42 -7.59 -1.32
CA ASP A 258 -3.76 -6.32 -1.96
C ASP A 258 -4.76 -6.58 -3.10
N ILE A 259 -5.89 -5.86 -3.08
CA ILE A 259 -6.91 -5.95 -4.13
C ILE A 259 -6.97 -4.62 -4.87
N HIS A 260 -6.77 -4.66 -6.18
CA HIS A 260 -6.87 -3.50 -7.06
C HIS A 260 -8.00 -3.70 -8.05
N SER A 261 -8.89 -2.71 -8.18
CA SER A 261 -9.92 -2.69 -9.22
C SER A 261 -9.77 -1.45 -10.10
N PHE A 262 -10.05 -1.64 -11.37
CA PHE A 262 -10.02 -0.61 -12.41
C PHE A 262 -11.35 -0.66 -13.13
N GLY A 263 -12.14 0.38 -12.95
CA GLY A 263 -13.49 0.45 -13.51
C GLY A 263 -14.35 1.45 -12.76
N HIS A 264 -15.42 1.92 -13.40
CA HIS A 264 -16.34 2.88 -12.77
C HIS A 264 -17.32 2.23 -11.78
N GLY A 265 -17.42 0.89 -11.78
CA GLY A 265 -18.30 0.15 -10.87
C GLY A 265 -19.77 0.56 -10.98
N LEU A 266 -20.18 1.06 -12.14
CA LEU A 266 -21.56 1.52 -12.36
C LEU A 266 -22.52 0.32 -12.25
N PRO A 267 -23.69 0.50 -11.64
CA PRO A 267 -24.66 -0.57 -11.53
C PRO A 267 -25.04 -1.14 -12.89
N SER A 268 -24.92 -2.45 -13.03
CA SER A 268 -25.35 -3.18 -14.23
C SER A 268 -26.86 -3.48 -14.25
N ARG A 269 -27.57 -3.23 -13.14
CA ARG A 269 -29.00 -3.49 -12.98
C ARG A 269 -29.77 -2.20 -12.78
N SER A 270 -30.91 -2.10 -13.47
CA SER A 270 -31.88 -1.01 -13.30
C SER A 270 -32.39 -0.96 -11.86
N GLY A 271 -32.58 0.25 -11.33
CA GLY A 271 -33.13 0.47 -9.98
C GLY A 271 -32.12 0.41 -8.83
N VAL A 272 -30.83 0.17 -9.11
CA VAL A 272 -29.77 0.27 -8.10
C VAL A 272 -29.37 1.73 -7.91
N VAL A 273 -29.44 2.21 -6.67
CA VAL A 273 -29.03 3.57 -6.30
C VAL A 273 -27.69 3.50 -5.57
N ILE A 274 -26.67 4.14 -6.14
CA ILE A 274 -25.36 4.28 -5.50
C ILE A 274 -25.50 5.25 -4.32
N ARG A 275 -24.98 4.87 -3.15
CA ARG A 275 -24.91 5.71 -1.96
C ARG A 275 -23.47 5.91 -1.51
N GLY A 276 -23.20 7.06 -0.91
CA GLY A 276 -21.88 7.43 -0.40
C GLY A 276 -21.01 8.15 -1.42
N LEU A 277 -19.72 8.29 -1.09
CA LEU A 277 -18.74 8.90 -1.98
C LEU A 277 -18.53 8.05 -3.25
N PRO A 278 -18.25 8.71 -4.39
CA PRO A 278 -17.84 7.99 -5.59
C PRO A 278 -16.55 7.20 -5.31
N GLU A 279 -16.52 5.96 -5.76
CA GLU A 279 -15.30 5.15 -5.71
C GLU A 279 -14.35 5.61 -6.84
N PRO A 280 -13.03 5.58 -6.63
CA PRO A 280 -12.07 6.01 -7.63
C PRO A 280 -12.02 4.95 -8.73
N TYR A 281 -11.76 5.38 -9.97
CA TYR A 281 -11.60 4.46 -11.10
C TYR A 281 -10.53 3.39 -10.82
N ALA A 282 -9.34 3.83 -10.37
CA ALA A 282 -8.28 2.95 -9.89
C ALA A 282 -8.33 2.89 -8.36
N LYS A 283 -8.85 1.79 -7.83
CA LYS A 283 -9.07 1.56 -6.40
C LYS A 283 -8.13 0.49 -5.88
N ARG A 284 -7.63 0.68 -4.66
CA ARG A 284 -6.86 -0.31 -3.90
C ARG A 284 -7.43 -0.49 -2.49
N THR A 285 -7.51 -1.73 -2.02
CA THR A 285 -7.59 -2.07 -0.60
C THR A 285 -6.44 -3.01 -0.23
N VAL A 286 -6.09 -3.06 1.05
CA VAL A 286 -5.04 -3.93 1.57
C VAL A 286 -5.50 -4.55 2.88
N GLU A 287 -5.37 -5.85 2.96
CA GLU A 287 -5.74 -6.65 4.13
C GLU A 287 -4.44 -7.14 4.80
N GLY A 288 -4.15 -6.57 5.97
CA GLY A 288 -2.92 -6.85 6.72
C GLY A 288 -2.92 -8.18 7.46
N ASP A 289 -4.10 -8.74 7.68
CA ASP A 289 -4.37 -10.02 8.33
C ASP A 289 -4.44 -11.19 7.33
N LEU A 290 -4.47 -10.92 6.02
CA LEU A 290 -4.64 -11.95 4.98
C LEU A 290 -3.33 -12.26 4.25
N GLY A 291 -2.23 -12.50 4.97
CA GLY A 291 -0.95 -12.90 4.40
C GLY A 291 -0.73 -14.42 4.49
N VAL A 292 -0.16 -15.05 3.46
CA VAL A 292 0.02 -16.52 3.44
C VAL A 292 1.32 -17.02 4.09
N ARG A 293 2.11 -16.12 4.69
CA ARG A 293 3.37 -16.41 5.40
C ARG A 293 3.46 -15.62 6.71
N VAL A 294 3.97 -14.40 6.67
CA VAL A 294 4.17 -13.51 7.83
C VAL A 294 2.89 -13.32 8.66
N SER A 295 1.73 -13.21 8.00
CA SER A 295 0.43 -13.04 8.66
C SER A 295 -0.44 -14.30 8.61
N VAL A 296 0.16 -15.48 8.40
CA VAL A 296 -0.59 -16.73 8.17
C VAL A 296 -1.42 -17.16 9.39
N THR A 297 -0.98 -16.82 10.59
CA THR A 297 -1.74 -17.05 11.83
C THR A 297 -3.00 -16.20 11.88
N SER A 298 -2.91 -14.92 11.54
CA SER A 298 -4.07 -14.03 11.43
C SER A 298 -5.03 -14.46 10.32
N LEU A 299 -4.51 -14.98 9.20
CA LEU A 299 -5.32 -15.54 8.13
C LEU A 299 -6.10 -16.77 8.62
N LEU A 300 -5.45 -17.66 9.38
CA LEU A 300 -6.11 -18.83 9.98
C LEU A 300 -7.23 -18.41 10.95
N GLU A 301 -7.01 -17.37 11.75
CA GLU A 301 -8.03 -16.81 12.66
C GLU A 301 -9.21 -16.22 11.88
N ALA A 302 -8.95 -15.55 10.75
CA ALA A 302 -9.99 -14.93 9.92
C ALA A 302 -10.87 -15.95 9.17
N VAL A 303 -10.32 -17.14 8.86
CA VAL A 303 -11.00 -18.19 8.05
C VAL A 303 -11.62 -19.28 8.92
N ASP A 304 -11.17 -19.43 10.16
CA ASP A 304 -11.37 -20.58 11.04
C ASP A 304 -10.60 -21.84 10.56
N VAL A 305 -9.94 -22.52 11.51
CA VAL A 305 -9.16 -23.73 11.23
C VAL A 305 -10.01 -24.87 10.66
N SER A 306 -11.28 -24.96 11.04
CA SER A 306 -12.20 -26.02 10.59
C SER A 306 -12.43 -25.96 9.08
N VAL A 307 -12.54 -24.76 8.51
CA VAL A 307 -12.74 -24.55 7.07
C VAL A 307 -11.54 -25.04 6.28
N LEU A 308 -10.33 -24.65 6.69
CA LEU A 308 -9.10 -25.11 6.03
C LEU A 308 -8.89 -26.61 6.21
N ALA A 309 -9.15 -27.14 7.40
CA ALA A 309 -9.05 -28.58 7.69
C ALA A 309 -9.95 -29.42 6.77
N GLU A 310 -11.19 -28.98 6.54
CA GLU A 310 -12.11 -29.62 5.59
C GLU A 310 -11.60 -29.51 4.15
N GLU A 311 -11.12 -28.33 3.71
CA GLU A 311 -10.65 -28.09 2.34
C GLU A 311 -9.43 -28.96 1.98
N VAL A 312 -8.49 -29.15 2.92
CA VAL A 312 -7.30 -29.98 2.70
C VAL A 312 -7.44 -31.44 3.15
N GLY A 313 -8.56 -31.80 3.77
CA GLY A 313 -8.81 -33.15 4.32
C GLY A 313 -7.87 -33.53 5.48
N TRP A 314 -7.50 -32.57 6.33
CA TRP A 314 -6.61 -32.78 7.47
C TRP A 314 -7.36 -32.61 8.80
N ASP A 315 -6.79 -33.10 9.89
CA ASP A 315 -7.22 -32.68 11.22
C ASP A 315 -6.75 -31.24 11.55
N ALA A 316 -7.48 -30.57 12.43
CA ALA A 316 -7.21 -29.17 12.79
C ALA A 316 -5.81 -28.96 13.41
N GLU A 317 -5.29 -29.94 14.15
CA GLU A 317 -3.97 -29.84 14.77
C GLU A 317 -2.84 -29.96 13.73
N LYS A 318 -3.03 -30.79 12.70
CA LYS A 318 -2.12 -30.87 11.55
C LYS A 318 -2.08 -29.53 10.82
N VAL A 319 -3.24 -28.89 10.59
CA VAL A 319 -3.30 -27.55 9.96
C VAL A 319 -2.56 -26.52 10.82
N LYS A 320 -2.89 -26.39 12.11
CA LYS A 320 -2.23 -25.43 13.02
C LYS A 320 -0.72 -25.59 13.05
N ARG A 321 -0.23 -26.83 13.14
CA ARG A 321 1.21 -27.10 13.15
C ARG A 321 1.90 -26.66 11.85
N HIS A 322 1.28 -26.91 10.69
CA HIS A 322 1.87 -26.48 9.41
C HIS A 322 1.81 -24.96 9.25
N VAL A 323 0.71 -24.32 9.66
CA VAL A 323 0.57 -22.85 9.69
C VAL A 323 1.64 -22.24 10.60
N GLN A 324 1.86 -22.79 11.79
CA GLN A 324 2.91 -22.30 12.70
C GLN A 324 4.30 -22.43 12.08
N ASN A 325 4.60 -23.56 11.42
CA ASN A 325 5.88 -23.73 10.72
C ASN A 325 6.09 -22.69 9.61
N LEU A 326 5.03 -22.32 8.88
CA LEU A 326 5.07 -21.27 7.85
C LEU A 326 5.28 -19.88 8.47
N ALA A 327 4.67 -19.60 9.63
CA ALA A 327 4.86 -18.35 10.37
C ALA A 327 6.31 -18.22 10.87
N ASP A 328 6.86 -19.31 11.41
CA ASP A 328 8.24 -19.36 11.92
C ASP A 328 9.29 -19.35 10.80
N ASN A 329 8.92 -19.82 9.59
CA ASN A 329 9.81 -19.90 8.43
C ASN A 329 9.14 -19.34 7.16
N PRO A 330 8.96 -18.00 7.05
CA PRO A 330 8.22 -17.36 5.96
C PRO A 330 8.78 -17.62 4.55
N GLN A 331 10.07 -17.95 4.46
CA GLN A 331 10.78 -18.31 3.22
C GLN A 331 10.47 -19.72 2.71
N THR A 332 9.70 -20.51 3.47
CA THR A 332 9.36 -21.88 3.10
C THR A 332 8.46 -21.89 1.86
N LEU A 333 8.90 -22.63 0.84
CA LEU A 333 8.16 -22.93 -0.37
C LEU A 333 7.65 -24.37 -0.33
N PRO A 334 6.48 -24.65 -0.94
CA PRO A 334 5.91 -25.99 -0.97
C PRO A 334 6.83 -26.96 -1.73
N LYS A 335 7.04 -28.16 -1.19
CA LYS A 335 7.93 -29.19 -1.79
C LYS A 335 7.23 -30.50 -2.10
N LYS A 336 6.11 -30.79 -1.44
CA LYS A 336 5.30 -32.00 -1.61
C LYS A 336 3.82 -31.65 -1.77
N SER A 337 3.01 -32.59 -2.25
CA SER A 337 1.57 -32.39 -2.52
C SER A 337 0.84 -31.74 -1.34
N ASP A 338 1.02 -32.29 -0.13
CA ASP A 338 0.45 -31.75 1.11
C ASP A 338 0.74 -30.25 1.32
N ASP A 339 1.95 -29.79 0.98
CA ASP A 339 2.31 -28.38 1.14
C ASP A 339 1.58 -27.51 0.11
N TYR A 340 1.45 -27.99 -1.13
CA TYR A 340 0.73 -27.30 -2.20
C TYR A 340 -0.77 -27.21 -1.91
N ASP A 341 -1.36 -28.26 -1.33
CA ASP A 341 -2.77 -28.27 -0.95
C ASP A 341 -3.08 -27.22 0.11
N LEU A 342 -2.25 -27.13 1.15
CA LEU A 342 -2.38 -26.09 2.17
C LEU A 342 -2.14 -24.69 1.61
N ASP A 343 -1.08 -24.49 0.82
CA ASP A 343 -0.78 -23.18 0.21
C ASP A 343 -1.92 -22.70 -0.70
N ARG A 344 -2.51 -23.61 -1.47
CA ARG A 344 -3.67 -23.31 -2.32
C ARG A 344 -4.88 -22.91 -1.48
N ALA A 345 -5.18 -23.63 -0.40
CA ALA A 345 -6.31 -23.32 0.48
C ALA A 345 -6.14 -21.96 1.19
N LEU A 346 -4.93 -21.66 1.66
CA LEU A 346 -4.58 -20.36 2.23
C LEU A 346 -4.73 -19.23 1.20
N GLY A 347 -4.18 -19.42 -0.01
CA GLY A 347 -4.29 -18.44 -1.09
C GLY A 347 -5.74 -18.20 -1.51
N HIS A 348 -6.52 -19.26 -1.70
CA HIS A 348 -7.95 -19.18 -2.01
C HIS A 348 -8.71 -18.39 -0.93
N SER A 349 -8.46 -18.69 0.35
CA SER A 349 -9.12 -18.02 1.47
C SER A 349 -8.76 -16.53 1.54
N ALA A 350 -7.47 -16.19 1.36
CA ALA A 350 -7.01 -14.81 1.33
C ALA A 350 -7.67 -14.01 0.18
N ILE A 351 -7.75 -14.60 -1.02
CA ILE A 351 -8.42 -13.98 -2.18
C ILE A 351 -9.91 -13.78 -1.89
N LYS A 352 -10.60 -14.81 -1.40
CA LYS A 352 -12.04 -14.77 -1.13
C LYS A 352 -12.40 -13.69 -0.13
N LEU A 353 -11.71 -13.64 1.00
CA LEU A 353 -11.93 -12.63 2.04
C LEU A 353 -11.52 -11.23 1.56
N GLY A 354 -10.37 -11.11 0.90
CA GLY A 354 -9.86 -9.83 0.41
C GLY A 354 -10.79 -9.20 -0.63
N VAL A 355 -11.21 -9.96 -1.64
CA VAL A 355 -12.18 -9.48 -2.65
C VAL A 355 -13.51 -9.15 -2.00
N GLY A 356 -13.98 -9.96 -1.05
CA GLY A 356 -15.22 -9.68 -0.31
C GLY A 356 -15.18 -8.33 0.40
N ARG A 357 -14.15 -8.08 1.19
CA ARG A 357 -13.96 -6.79 1.89
C ARG A 357 -13.80 -5.62 0.91
N HIS A 358 -13.12 -5.84 -0.22
CA HIS A 358 -12.92 -4.82 -1.25
C HIS A 358 -14.24 -4.30 -1.87
N VAL A 359 -15.19 -5.21 -2.09
CA VAL A 359 -16.52 -4.89 -2.66
C VAL A 359 -17.56 -4.48 -1.60
N GLY A 360 -17.21 -4.56 -0.32
CA GLY A 360 -18.06 -4.12 0.80
C GLY A 360 -18.94 -5.22 1.42
N ASN A 361 -18.51 -6.49 1.38
CA ASN A 361 -19.21 -7.62 2.00
C ASN A 361 -18.99 -7.74 3.51
#